data_AF-A0A8J7TPK2-F1
#
_entry.id   AF-A0A8J7TPK2-F1
#
_cell.length_a   1.000
_cell.length_b   1.000
_cell.length_c   1.000
_cell.angle_alpha   90.00
_cell.angle_beta   90.00
_cell.angle_gamma   90.00
#
_symmetry.space_group_name_H-M   'P 1'
#
loop_
_entity.id
_entity.type
_entity.pdbx_description
1 polymer ?
#
loop_
_entity_poly.entity_id
_entity_poly.type
_entity_poly.pdbx_seq_one_letter_code
_entity_poly.pdbx_strand_id
1 'polypeptide(L)'
;MVDKLKESERPQIEEGKPAEPGGLDAERASVFGPGSAASSVKSEKSDNQHLPTFVLAELPKLEFIKPGIDSSQAAGAVSSEGRKLLELAEKTISNPGYPNSKRELEQFVSDVETFERNARVNGLSAEEVQKVYKDIGRLLESTQPGQSAAIGKSGEGIASDRQRIRVAEQLMNMVARPEDRSQGSFDTCAMATVEGLLLSGKTAEPSRVTSMVADVALTGKTNVRGLEVKLDRQSMQSFGEHADNRAYGQDKQRLAENIFRLTAANTYYALMRQEGKAEGQLQYVSRSDGNRLVYKRDASLPEKAELANLNKPEGRDTSPGAASTMVGESRILNQITGKDYKDRILVNTNTEPEDKKWVTGYASQKELDEIVKQAKEAGKLPLAVGVYTGNAIFQSGNTFDVLDGKSDKQTISELFSRMFMDTHSLLIQDRRNDFGFPQYQIKNTWGLENNISPAAKDFFSATEPVKSSEMAQRLVDWSAYQVKQDKTYYERLTGAIVAVGLYGERQFDHAQDDDRKAAALTDAAQADKSLALLYRTVPKETRDSIKKLLSSPSKDSEEQAVKDKISGLLLRLGY
;
A
#
# COMPACT_ATOMS: atom_id res chain seq x y z
N MET A 1 -53.18 29.80 -16.59
CA MET A 1 -53.61 30.36 -17.88
C MET A 1 -53.01 31.77 -17.95
N VAL A 2 -52.00 31.94 -18.81
CA VAL A 2 -51.44 33.20 -19.36
C VAL A 2 -50.60 34.12 -18.44
N ASP A 3 -49.29 34.10 -18.74
CA ASP A 3 -48.26 35.16 -18.87
C ASP A 3 -48.05 36.27 -17.82
N LYS A 4 -46.78 36.41 -17.36
CA LYS A 4 -45.83 37.40 -17.94
C LYS A 4 -44.42 37.31 -17.34
N LEU A 5 -43.45 37.47 -18.24
CA LEU A 5 -42.00 37.64 -18.07
C LEU A 5 -41.60 38.75 -17.09
N LYS A 6 -40.44 38.59 -16.45
CA LYS A 6 -39.41 39.64 -16.35
C LYS A 6 -38.03 39.06 -15.99
N GLU A 7 -37.07 39.34 -16.86
CA GLU A 7 -35.64 39.35 -16.59
C GLU A 7 -35.30 40.40 -15.52
N SER A 8 -34.35 40.09 -14.62
CA SER A 8 -33.39 41.07 -14.12
C SER A 8 -32.20 40.41 -13.42
N GLU A 9 -31.02 40.71 -13.95
CA GLU A 9 -29.76 40.98 -13.23
C GLU A 9 -28.97 39.81 -12.62
N ARG A 10 -27.91 39.42 -13.34
CA ARG A 10 -26.73 38.74 -12.80
C ARG A 10 -25.80 39.78 -12.15
N PRO A 11 -25.33 39.59 -10.91
CA PRO A 11 -24.22 40.37 -10.39
C PRO A 11 -22.88 39.84 -10.92
N GLN A 12 -22.01 40.79 -11.28
CA GLN A 12 -20.61 40.57 -11.59
C GLN A 12 -19.85 40.11 -10.35
N ILE A 13 -19.01 39.08 -10.48
CA ILE A 13 -18.10 38.62 -9.43
C ILE A 13 -16.77 39.36 -9.65
N GLU A 14 -16.42 40.22 -8.70
CA GLU A 14 -15.10 40.84 -8.56
C GLU A 14 -14.04 39.79 -8.18
N GLU A 15 -12.88 39.91 -8.81
CA GLU A 15 -11.67 39.14 -8.53
C GLU A 15 -11.09 39.53 -7.15
N GLY A 16 -11.21 38.63 -6.18
CA GLY A 16 -10.64 38.76 -4.84
C GLY A 16 -9.52 37.75 -4.58
N LYS A 17 -8.33 38.30 -4.28
CA LYS A 17 -7.11 37.78 -3.61
C LYS A 17 -7.00 36.29 -3.21
N PRO A 18 -5.79 35.69 -3.31
CA PRO A 18 -5.55 34.31 -2.89
C PRO A 18 -5.69 34.15 -1.37
N ALA A 19 -6.49 33.16 -0.98
CA ALA A 19 -6.65 32.73 0.41
C ALA A 19 -5.35 32.05 0.90
N GLU A 20 -4.96 32.36 2.14
CA GLU A 20 -3.90 31.65 2.86
C GLU A 20 -4.31 30.18 3.09
N PRO A 21 -3.38 29.22 3.00
CA PRO A 21 -3.70 27.82 3.27
C PRO A 21 -3.90 27.62 4.77
N GLY A 22 -5.15 27.36 5.15
CA GLY A 22 -5.50 26.86 6.48
C GLY A 22 -4.77 25.54 6.74
N GLY A 23 -4.07 25.48 7.89
CA GLY A 23 -3.46 24.26 8.39
C GLY A 23 -4.52 23.20 8.64
N LEU A 24 -4.36 22.05 7.99
CA LEU A 24 -5.14 20.83 8.24
C LEU A 24 -4.17 19.75 8.71
N ASP A 25 -4.59 19.07 9.78
CA ASP A 25 -3.86 18.06 10.52
C ASP A 25 -3.38 16.88 9.65
N ALA A 26 -2.06 16.69 9.62
CA ALA A 26 -1.37 15.61 8.91
C ALA A 26 -1.30 14.28 9.71
N GLU A 27 -2.02 14.14 10.82
CA GLU A 27 -1.93 12.97 11.72
C GLU A 27 -2.75 11.73 11.30
N ARG A 28 -3.37 11.73 10.10
CA ARG A 28 -4.25 10.62 9.65
C ARG A 28 -3.57 9.56 8.77
N ALA A 29 -2.28 9.69 8.48
CA ALA A 29 -1.55 8.87 7.53
C ALA A 29 -0.36 8.15 8.17
N SER A 30 -0.32 6.82 8.05
CA SER A 30 0.71 5.87 8.53
C SER A 30 0.71 5.55 10.04
N VAL A 31 0.01 4.47 10.39
CA VAL A 31 0.15 3.80 11.71
C VAL A 31 1.07 2.55 11.63
N PHE A 32 1.41 2.09 10.42
CA PHE A 32 2.11 0.81 10.21
C PHE A 32 3.35 0.84 9.31
N GLY A 33 3.97 2.00 9.09
CA GLY A 33 5.43 1.99 8.85
C GLY A 33 6.10 1.75 10.21
N PRO A 34 7.19 0.95 10.34
CA PRO A 34 7.92 0.90 11.60
C PRO A 34 8.51 2.29 11.86
N GLY A 35 7.78 3.07 12.65
CA GLY A 35 8.20 4.39 13.06
C GLY A 35 9.46 4.26 13.89
N SER A 36 10.52 4.97 13.48
CA SER A 36 11.72 5.15 14.28
C SER A 36 11.37 5.95 15.55
N ALA A 37 10.90 5.28 16.59
CA ALA A 37 10.71 5.88 17.90
C ALA A 37 12.09 6.05 18.57
N ALA A 38 12.80 7.13 18.24
CA ALA A 38 13.92 7.60 19.06
C ALA A 38 13.35 8.18 20.37
N SER A 39 13.11 7.32 21.36
CA SER A 39 12.77 7.78 22.71
C SER A 39 14.01 8.45 23.33
N SER A 40 13.91 9.75 23.60
CA SER A 40 14.91 10.48 24.36
C SER A 40 14.67 10.24 25.86
N VAL A 41 15.21 9.14 26.38
CA VAL A 41 15.28 8.91 27.81
C VAL A 41 16.35 9.81 28.41
N LYS A 42 15.94 10.79 29.22
CA LYS A 42 16.85 11.52 30.11
C LYS A 42 17.42 10.51 31.12
N SER A 43 18.74 10.30 31.06
CA SER A 43 19.48 9.49 32.02
C SER A 43 19.51 10.18 33.39
N GLU A 44 18.79 9.64 34.37
CA GLU A 44 19.11 9.85 35.78
C GLU A 44 20.20 8.85 36.20
N LYS A 45 21.15 9.35 37.00
CA LYS A 45 22.36 8.66 37.43
C LYS A 45 22.03 7.40 38.24
N SER A 46 22.58 6.26 37.83
CA SER A 46 22.63 5.03 38.61
C SER A 46 23.82 5.02 39.58
N ASP A 47 23.61 4.50 40.79
CA ASP A 47 24.69 3.93 41.61
C ASP A 47 24.76 2.41 41.39
N ASN A 48 25.92 2.00 40.86
CA ASN A 48 26.65 0.72 40.98
C ASN A 48 25.92 -0.52 41.50
N GLN A 49 25.81 -1.55 40.66
CA GLN A 49 26.22 -2.92 40.98
C GLN A 49 26.84 -3.62 39.76
N HIS A 50 28.01 -4.23 39.96
CA HIS A 50 28.83 -4.92 38.95
C HIS A 50 28.18 -6.19 38.40
N LEU A 51 28.14 -6.31 37.07
CA LEU A 51 28.00 -7.57 36.34
C LEU A 51 29.13 -7.71 35.30
N PRO A 52 29.54 -8.95 34.97
CA PRO A 52 30.80 -9.23 34.30
C PRO A 52 30.80 -8.81 32.83
N THR A 53 31.92 -8.22 32.42
CA THR A 53 32.20 -7.76 31.06
C THR A 53 32.27 -8.94 30.09
N PHE A 54 31.24 -9.11 29.26
CA PHE A 54 31.35 -9.88 28.03
C PHE A 54 32.06 -9.02 26.99
N VAL A 55 33.19 -9.51 26.47
CA VAL A 55 33.92 -8.91 25.35
C VAL A 55 33.07 -9.08 24.10
N LEU A 56 32.33 -8.04 23.72
CA LEU A 56 31.73 -7.91 22.40
C LEU A 56 32.86 -7.66 21.41
N ALA A 57 33.12 -8.63 20.54
CA ALA A 57 33.94 -8.41 19.35
C ALA A 57 33.29 -7.28 18.53
N GLU A 58 34.09 -6.28 18.18
CA GLU A 58 33.67 -5.16 17.32
C GLU A 58 33.09 -5.73 16.02
N LEU A 59 31.78 -5.55 15.83
CA LEU A 59 31.16 -5.75 14.52
C LEU A 59 31.82 -4.77 13.54
N PRO A 60 32.21 -5.21 12.33
CA PRO A 60 32.81 -4.32 11.36
C PRO A 60 31.82 -3.20 11.03
N LYS A 61 32.28 -1.95 11.20
CA LYS A 61 31.56 -0.77 10.71
C LYS A 61 31.29 -0.97 9.22
N LEU A 62 30.02 -1.04 8.85
CA LEU A 62 29.57 -0.92 7.46
C LEU A 62 29.98 0.47 6.96
N GLU A 63 31.16 0.55 6.33
CA GLU A 63 31.51 1.70 5.52
C GLU A 63 30.55 1.74 4.33
N PHE A 64 29.69 2.75 4.32
CA PHE A 64 28.94 3.13 3.12
C PHE A 64 29.94 3.32 1.98
N ILE A 65 29.82 2.48 0.95
CA ILE A 65 30.54 2.64 -0.30
C ILE A 65 30.18 4.03 -0.85
N LYS A 66 31.10 4.99 -0.69
CA LYS A 66 31.07 6.21 -1.50
C LYS A 66 31.14 5.77 -2.96
N PRO A 67 30.28 6.23 -3.87
CA PRO A 67 30.41 5.93 -5.28
C PRO A 67 31.61 6.71 -5.83
N GLY A 68 32.81 6.17 -5.61
CA GLY A 68 34.01 6.52 -6.34
C GLY A 68 34.04 5.68 -7.61
N ILE A 69 33.13 5.95 -8.55
CA ILE A 69 33.25 5.42 -9.90
C ILE A 69 34.01 6.48 -10.69
N ASP A 70 35.21 6.12 -11.13
CA ASP A 70 35.99 6.87 -12.11
C ASP A 70 35.14 7.03 -13.39
N SER A 71 34.66 8.25 -13.63
CA SER A 71 33.75 8.59 -14.73
C SER A 71 34.33 8.28 -16.11
N SER A 72 35.63 8.03 -16.22
CA SER A 72 36.30 7.64 -17.46
C SER A 72 36.06 6.17 -17.87
N GLN A 73 35.75 5.26 -16.93
CA GLN A 73 35.37 3.88 -17.24
C GLN A 73 33.85 3.69 -17.49
N ALA A 74 33.01 4.64 -17.03
CA ALA A 74 31.56 4.61 -17.23
C ALA A 74 31.13 4.96 -18.67
N ALA A 75 31.97 5.69 -19.42
CA ALA A 75 31.64 6.17 -20.77
C ALA A 75 31.41 5.04 -21.80
N GLY A 76 31.88 3.81 -21.54
CA GLY A 76 31.60 2.62 -22.36
C GLY A 76 30.37 1.81 -21.92
N ALA A 77 29.72 2.15 -20.81
CA ALA A 77 28.73 1.32 -20.15
C ALA A 77 27.26 1.64 -20.50
N VAL A 78 26.99 2.76 -21.18
CA VAL A 78 25.64 3.20 -21.57
C VAL A 78 25.44 2.99 -23.07
N SER A 79 24.27 2.45 -23.46
CA SER A 79 23.93 2.21 -24.87
C SER A 79 23.86 3.51 -25.69
N SER A 80 23.78 3.40 -27.02
CA SER A 80 23.51 4.55 -27.89
C SER A 80 22.19 5.24 -27.55
N GLU A 81 21.17 4.47 -27.21
CA GLU A 81 19.84 4.93 -26.84
C GLU A 81 19.89 5.66 -25.50
N GLY A 82 20.61 5.12 -24.51
CA GLY A 82 20.82 5.79 -23.23
C GLY A 82 21.55 7.12 -23.39
N ARG A 83 22.59 7.19 -24.25
CA ARG A 83 23.28 8.46 -24.55
C ARG A 83 22.35 9.51 -25.17
N LYS A 84 21.50 9.12 -26.12
CA LYS A 84 20.48 10.02 -26.70
C LYS A 84 19.53 10.56 -25.63
N LEU A 85 19.10 9.70 -24.70
CA LEU A 85 18.24 10.11 -23.59
C LEU A 85 18.95 11.09 -22.66
N LEU A 86 20.24 10.88 -22.36
CA LEU A 86 21.04 11.79 -21.55
C LEU A 86 21.24 13.16 -22.21
N GLU A 87 21.51 13.21 -23.51
CA GLU A 87 21.59 14.47 -24.26
C GLU A 87 20.26 15.24 -24.24
N LEU A 88 19.14 14.52 -24.32
CA LEU A 88 17.81 15.10 -24.22
C LEU A 88 17.52 15.60 -22.80
N ALA A 89 17.89 14.82 -21.78
CA ALA A 89 17.76 15.19 -20.38
C ALA A 89 18.60 16.43 -20.04
N GLU A 90 19.83 16.53 -20.53
CA GLU A 90 20.68 17.71 -20.33
C GLU A 90 20.02 18.98 -20.88
N LYS A 91 19.41 18.92 -22.07
CA LYS A 91 18.71 20.05 -22.70
C LYS A 91 17.43 20.46 -21.98
N THR A 92 16.75 19.52 -21.32
CA THR A 92 15.39 19.72 -20.78
C THR A 92 15.40 19.95 -19.26
N ILE A 93 16.20 19.19 -18.52
CA ILE A 93 16.34 19.30 -17.06
C ILE A 93 17.17 20.55 -16.70
N SER A 94 18.24 20.85 -17.45
CA SER A 94 19.11 22.02 -17.18
C SER A 94 18.50 23.38 -17.56
N ASN A 95 17.20 23.43 -17.84
CA ASN A 95 16.53 24.65 -18.27
C ASN A 95 16.69 25.77 -17.22
N PRO A 96 17.21 26.96 -17.60
CA PRO A 96 17.35 28.08 -16.67
C PRO A 96 16.03 28.43 -15.97
N GLY A 97 16.05 28.44 -14.63
CA GLY A 97 14.87 28.74 -13.81
C GLY A 97 14.29 27.56 -13.04
N TYR A 98 14.77 26.33 -13.26
CA TYR A 98 14.42 25.19 -12.41
C TYR A 98 15.39 25.08 -11.23
N PRO A 99 14.89 25.15 -9.97
CA PRO A 99 15.74 24.96 -8.80
C PRO A 99 16.27 23.52 -8.79
N ASN A 100 17.53 23.34 -8.41
CA ASN A 100 18.20 22.03 -8.31
C ASN A 100 18.40 21.26 -9.62
N SER A 101 18.21 21.88 -10.80
CA SER A 101 18.36 21.22 -12.12
C SER A 101 19.67 20.45 -12.28
N LYS A 102 20.79 20.97 -11.75
CA LYS A 102 22.09 20.27 -11.76
C LYS A 102 22.04 18.94 -11.00
N ARG A 103 21.52 18.94 -9.77
CA ARG A 103 21.40 17.73 -8.93
C ARG A 103 20.43 16.73 -9.56
N GLU A 104 19.34 17.23 -10.13
CA GLU A 104 18.34 16.43 -10.84
C GLU A 104 18.94 15.74 -12.07
N LEU A 105 19.72 16.46 -12.88
CA LEU A 105 20.43 15.88 -14.01
C LEU A 105 21.49 14.85 -13.57
N GLU A 106 22.32 15.18 -12.57
CA GLU A 106 23.28 14.24 -11.99
C GLU A 106 22.59 12.95 -11.54
N GLN A 107 21.40 13.09 -10.94
CA GLN A 107 20.65 11.94 -10.49
C GLN A 107 20.09 11.11 -11.63
N PHE A 108 19.54 11.78 -12.65
CA PHE A 108 19.03 11.16 -13.86
C PHE A 108 20.13 10.36 -14.59
N VAL A 109 21.34 10.91 -14.69
CA VAL A 109 22.52 10.22 -15.26
C VAL A 109 22.82 8.95 -14.46
N SER A 110 22.88 9.05 -13.14
CA SER A 110 23.12 7.90 -12.27
C SER A 110 22.04 6.83 -12.40
N ASP A 111 20.77 7.20 -12.58
CA ASP A 111 19.67 6.27 -12.77
C ASP A 111 19.71 5.59 -14.14
N VAL A 112 20.10 6.29 -15.21
CA VAL A 112 20.36 5.67 -16.54
C VAL A 112 21.46 4.61 -16.44
N GLU A 113 22.58 4.92 -15.81
CA GLU A 113 23.69 3.97 -15.63
C GLU A 113 23.29 2.76 -14.78
N THR A 114 22.51 3.01 -13.72
CA THR A 114 21.99 1.96 -12.83
C THR A 114 21.02 1.04 -13.57
N PHE A 115 20.12 1.61 -14.38
CA PHE A 115 19.20 0.83 -15.21
C PHE A 115 19.93 -0.03 -16.25
N GLU A 116 20.93 0.50 -16.97
CA GLU A 116 21.73 -0.29 -17.93
C GLU A 116 22.45 -1.46 -17.26
N ARG A 117 23.01 -1.22 -16.07
CA ARG A 117 23.66 -2.27 -15.27
C ARG A 117 22.66 -3.34 -14.87
N ASN A 118 21.52 -2.95 -14.33
CA ASN A 118 20.47 -3.86 -13.88
C ASN A 118 19.83 -4.61 -15.06
N ALA A 119 19.67 -3.96 -16.21
CA ALA A 119 19.21 -4.56 -17.45
C ALA A 119 20.13 -5.70 -17.90
N ARG A 120 21.45 -5.49 -17.87
CA ARG A 120 22.43 -6.54 -18.16
C ARG A 120 22.38 -7.70 -17.16
N VAL A 121 22.34 -7.39 -15.86
CA VAL A 121 22.32 -8.40 -14.79
C VAL A 121 21.06 -9.26 -14.84
N ASN A 122 19.91 -8.65 -15.11
CA ASN A 122 18.62 -9.32 -15.17
C ASN A 122 18.31 -9.92 -16.55
N GLY A 123 19.14 -9.67 -17.55
CA GLY A 123 18.98 -10.19 -18.91
C GLY A 123 17.83 -9.53 -19.69
N LEU A 124 17.55 -8.25 -19.46
CA LEU A 124 16.60 -7.50 -20.27
C LEU A 124 17.13 -7.37 -21.71
N SER A 125 16.24 -7.49 -22.69
CA SER A 125 16.61 -7.35 -24.09
C SER A 125 16.92 -5.89 -24.43
N ALA A 126 17.75 -5.67 -25.45
CA ALA A 126 18.08 -4.32 -25.92
C ALA A 126 16.83 -3.56 -26.39
N GLU A 127 15.85 -4.27 -26.97
CA GLU A 127 14.58 -3.70 -27.39
C GLU A 127 13.73 -3.22 -26.20
N GLU A 128 13.76 -3.94 -25.08
CA GLU A 128 13.04 -3.53 -23.86
C GLU A 128 13.66 -2.27 -23.26
N VAL A 129 15.00 -2.21 -23.19
CA VAL A 129 15.76 -1.02 -22.77
C VAL A 129 15.46 0.17 -23.69
N GLN A 130 15.46 -0.04 -25.01
CA GLN A 130 15.15 1.01 -25.98
C GLN A 130 13.71 1.54 -25.82
N LYS A 131 12.71 0.68 -25.58
CA LYS A 131 11.32 1.12 -25.36
C LYS A 131 11.19 1.97 -24.10
N VAL A 132 11.83 1.57 -23.00
CA VAL A 132 11.88 2.36 -21.77
C VAL A 132 12.41 3.77 -22.05
N TYR A 133 13.55 3.87 -22.74
CA TYR A 133 14.12 5.17 -23.08
C TYR A 133 13.27 5.98 -24.04
N LYS A 134 12.61 5.32 -25.00
CA LYS A 134 11.67 5.98 -25.91
C LYS A 134 10.52 6.64 -25.14
N ASP A 135 9.90 5.93 -24.20
CA ASP A 135 8.74 6.46 -23.47
C ASP A 135 9.12 7.57 -22.48
N ILE A 136 10.25 7.44 -21.79
CA ILE A 136 10.79 8.51 -20.95
C ILE A 136 11.21 9.71 -21.82
N GLY A 137 11.82 9.45 -22.98
CA GLY A 137 12.22 10.48 -23.95
C GLY A 137 11.02 11.29 -24.47
N ARG A 138 9.88 10.64 -24.76
CA ARG A 138 8.64 11.34 -25.16
C ARG A 138 8.20 12.41 -24.15
N LEU A 139 8.36 12.14 -22.85
CA LEU A 139 8.04 13.12 -21.81
C LEU A 139 9.00 14.31 -21.83
N LEU A 140 10.29 14.09 -22.03
CA LEU A 140 11.29 15.16 -22.12
C LEU A 140 11.18 15.96 -23.43
N GLU A 141 10.95 15.30 -24.57
CA GLU A 141 10.70 15.96 -25.86
C GLU A 141 9.48 16.88 -25.81
N SER A 142 8.45 16.47 -25.07
CA SER A 142 7.21 17.24 -24.92
C SER A 142 7.36 18.59 -24.24
N THR A 143 8.52 18.88 -23.64
CA THR A 143 8.81 20.14 -22.95
C THR A 143 9.78 21.01 -23.74
N GLN A 144 10.18 20.60 -24.93
CA GLN A 144 11.01 21.43 -25.79
C GLN A 144 10.18 22.60 -26.36
N PRO A 145 10.83 23.77 -26.60
CA PRO A 145 10.16 24.91 -27.21
C PRO A 145 9.40 24.52 -28.50
N GLY A 146 8.12 24.90 -28.57
CA GLY A 146 7.25 24.61 -29.72
C GLY A 146 6.48 23.27 -29.65
N GLN A 147 6.84 22.35 -28.75
CA GLN A 147 6.16 21.06 -28.58
C GLN A 147 5.06 21.10 -27.52
N SER A 148 5.26 21.86 -26.42
CA SER A 148 4.30 21.94 -25.29
C SER A 148 2.91 22.44 -25.70
N ALA A 149 2.82 23.25 -26.77
CA ALA A 149 1.58 23.82 -27.26
C ALA A 149 0.61 22.78 -27.87
N ALA A 150 1.07 21.57 -28.23
CA ALA A 150 0.23 20.52 -28.79
C ALA A 150 -0.44 19.65 -27.70
N ILE A 151 0.27 19.38 -26.60
CA ILE A 151 -0.22 18.53 -25.50
C ILE A 151 -1.23 19.26 -24.62
N GLY A 152 -1.07 20.58 -24.47
CA GLY A 152 -2.05 21.44 -23.79
C GLY A 152 -3.37 21.65 -24.55
N LYS A 153 -3.44 21.35 -25.86
CA LYS A 153 -4.66 21.59 -26.67
C LYS A 153 -5.76 20.56 -26.45
N SER A 154 -5.42 19.32 -26.09
CA SER A 154 -6.41 18.32 -25.71
C SER A 154 -7.02 18.62 -24.33
N GLY A 155 -6.27 19.33 -23.47
CA GLY A 155 -6.68 19.68 -22.11
C GLY A 155 -6.64 18.52 -21.10
N GLU A 156 -6.43 17.28 -21.56
CA GLU A 156 -6.58 16.05 -20.75
C GLU A 156 -5.29 15.63 -20.02
N GLY A 157 -4.11 15.83 -20.62
CA GLY A 157 -2.79 15.48 -20.02
C GLY A 157 -2.24 16.47 -18.98
N ILE A 158 -1.04 16.19 -18.47
CA ILE A 158 -0.29 17.09 -17.57
C ILE A 158 0.16 18.33 -18.36
N ALA A 159 -0.39 19.49 -18.01
CA ALA A 159 -0.07 20.75 -18.69
C ALA A 159 1.32 21.32 -18.34
N SER A 160 1.82 21.09 -17.12
CA SER A 160 3.07 21.68 -16.66
C SER A 160 4.30 20.95 -17.21
N ASP A 161 5.15 21.66 -17.95
CA ASP A 161 6.42 21.15 -18.48
C ASP A 161 7.31 20.61 -17.36
N ARG A 162 7.45 21.37 -16.25
CA ARG A 162 8.25 20.94 -15.10
C ARG A 162 7.73 19.63 -14.50
N GLN A 163 6.41 19.48 -14.43
CA GLN A 163 5.79 18.27 -13.90
C GLN A 163 5.99 17.08 -14.85
N ARG A 164 5.96 17.28 -16.18
CA ARG A 164 6.29 16.21 -17.14
C ARG A 164 7.76 15.77 -17.05
N ILE A 165 8.70 16.72 -16.92
CA ILE A 165 10.12 16.43 -16.69
C ILE A 165 10.28 15.61 -15.40
N ARG A 166 9.63 16.02 -14.32
CA ARG A 166 9.65 15.30 -13.05
C ARG A 166 9.09 13.88 -13.15
N VAL A 167 8.00 13.67 -13.88
CA VAL A 167 7.50 12.31 -14.14
C VAL A 167 8.53 11.48 -14.91
N ALA A 168 9.25 12.07 -15.87
CA ALA A 168 10.34 11.40 -16.59
C ALA A 168 11.50 11.02 -15.65
N GLU A 169 11.93 11.93 -14.78
CA GLU A 169 12.95 11.68 -13.75
C GLU A 169 12.53 10.52 -12.82
N GLN A 170 11.29 10.56 -12.35
CA GLN A 170 10.74 9.53 -11.46
C GLN A 170 10.59 8.18 -12.16
N LEU A 171 10.19 8.13 -13.43
CA LEU A 171 10.14 6.89 -14.21
C LEU A 171 11.53 6.28 -14.42
N MET A 172 12.53 7.11 -14.73
CA MET A 172 13.91 6.64 -14.85
C MET A 172 14.38 6.05 -13.51
N ASN A 173 14.02 6.70 -12.41
CA ASN A 173 14.31 6.17 -11.09
C ASN A 173 13.60 4.84 -10.80
N MET A 174 12.30 4.72 -11.09
CA MET A 174 11.51 3.50 -10.84
C MET A 174 12.11 2.29 -11.56
N VAL A 175 12.52 2.44 -12.83
CA VAL A 175 13.11 1.32 -13.60
C VAL A 175 14.56 1.04 -13.17
N ALA A 176 15.29 2.06 -12.72
CA ALA A 176 16.66 1.90 -12.22
C ALA A 176 16.69 1.22 -10.85
N ARG A 177 15.77 1.59 -9.96
CA ARG A 177 15.74 1.23 -8.53
C ARG A 177 14.34 0.80 -8.11
N PRO A 178 13.80 -0.30 -8.65
CA PRO A 178 12.46 -0.77 -8.28
C PRO A 178 12.34 -1.13 -6.80
N GLU A 179 13.46 -1.20 -6.07
CA GLU A 179 13.56 -1.34 -4.62
C GLU A 179 13.17 -0.14 -3.80
N ASP A 180 13.27 1.07 -4.34
CA ASP A 180 12.87 2.29 -3.65
C ASP A 180 11.39 2.62 -3.89
N ARG A 181 10.53 1.61 -4.04
CA ARG A 181 9.09 1.80 -4.21
C ARG A 181 8.42 1.98 -2.84
N SER A 182 7.47 2.90 -2.74
CA SER A 182 6.65 3.08 -1.55
C SER A 182 5.19 3.35 -1.91
N GLN A 183 4.25 2.78 -1.16
CA GLN A 183 2.83 3.04 -1.26
C GLN A 183 2.42 4.37 -0.65
N GLY A 184 3.29 4.98 0.18
CA GLY A 184 2.94 6.13 1.02
C GLY A 184 1.71 5.85 1.87
N SER A 185 0.89 6.87 2.09
CA SER A 185 -0.36 6.77 2.84
C SER A 185 -1.59 6.44 1.99
N PHE A 186 -1.43 5.87 0.79
CA PHE A 186 -2.51 5.81 -0.22
C PHE A 186 -3.20 4.45 -0.35
N ASP A 187 -2.93 3.49 0.56
CA ASP A 187 -3.52 2.14 0.53
C ASP A 187 -3.39 1.44 -0.84
N THR A 188 -2.28 1.67 -1.54
CA THR A 188 -2.02 1.15 -2.90
C THR A 188 -1.12 -0.08 -2.94
N CYS A 189 -1.09 -0.89 -1.87
CA CYS A 189 -0.20 -2.06 -1.72
C CYS A 189 -0.23 -2.99 -2.94
N ALA A 190 -1.42 -3.43 -3.34
CA ALA A 190 -1.63 -4.29 -4.48
C ALA A 190 -1.09 -3.71 -5.79
N MET A 191 -1.29 -2.41 -6.03
CA MET A 191 -0.78 -1.78 -7.25
C MET A 191 0.74 -1.58 -7.21
N ALA A 192 1.32 -1.37 -6.02
CA ALA A 192 2.76 -1.35 -5.83
C ALA A 192 3.38 -2.75 -6.01
N THR A 193 2.65 -3.82 -5.69
CA THR A 193 3.03 -5.20 -6.01
C THR A 193 3.02 -5.46 -7.51
N VAL A 194 1.94 -5.06 -8.22
CA VAL A 194 1.83 -5.13 -9.69
C VAL A 194 2.98 -4.38 -10.34
N GLU A 195 3.25 -3.14 -9.91
CA GLU A 195 4.40 -2.34 -10.33
C GLU A 195 5.70 -3.12 -10.12
N GLY A 196 5.86 -3.71 -8.94
CA GLY A 196 7.02 -4.49 -8.57
C GLY A 196 7.28 -5.72 -9.43
N LEU A 197 6.23 -6.45 -9.81
CA LEU A 197 6.33 -7.62 -10.69
C LEU A 197 6.75 -7.24 -12.12
N LEU A 198 6.37 -6.05 -12.59
CA LEU A 198 6.72 -5.53 -13.91
C LEU A 198 8.13 -4.92 -13.94
N LEU A 199 8.62 -4.39 -12.82
CA LEU A 199 9.94 -3.72 -12.78
C LEU A 199 11.08 -4.62 -12.28
N SER A 200 10.81 -5.78 -11.68
CA SER A 200 11.82 -6.61 -11.02
C SER A 200 11.89 -8.05 -11.56
N GLY A 201 13.09 -8.63 -11.53
CA GLY A 201 13.34 -10.04 -11.86
C GLY A 201 13.63 -10.28 -13.34
N LYS A 202 13.77 -11.55 -13.73
CA LYS A 202 14.11 -11.97 -15.11
C LYS A 202 12.95 -11.86 -16.08
N THR A 203 11.73 -11.73 -15.55
CA THR A 203 10.49 -11.62 -16.33
C THR A 203 9.96 -10.18 -16.32
N ALA A 204 10.79 -9.20 -15.96
CA ALA A 204 10.41 -7.80 -15.92
C ALA A 204 10.02 -7.28 -17.33
N GLU A 205 9.06 -6.38 -17.37
CA GLU A 205 8.57 -5.66 -18.56
C GLU A 205 8.46 -4.16 -18.26
N PRO A 206 9.56 -3.47 -17.90
CA PRO A 206 9.51 -2.08 -17.47
C PRO A 206 8.94 -1.13 -18.53
N SER A 207 9.03 -1.49 -19.83
CA SER A 207 8.45 -0.67 -20.90
C SER A 207 6.92 -0.54 -20.78
N ARG A 208 6.24 -1.52 -20.17
CA ARG A 208 4.79 -1.45 -19.92
C ARG A 208 4.46 -0.33 -18.93
N VAL A 209 5.24 -0.24 -17.85
CA VAL A 209 5.08 0.80 -16.83
C VAL A 209 5.37 2.17 -17.44
N THR A 210 6.50 2.33 -18.14
CA THR A 210 6.89 3.63 -18.73
C THR A 210 5.92 4.08 -19.82
N SER A 211 5.47 3.16 -20.70
CA SER A 211 4.48 3.48 -21.75
C SER A 211 3.16 3.95 -21.16
N MET A 212 2.62 3.24 -20.16
CA MET A 212 1.35 3.60 -19.53
C MET A 212 1.42 4.98 -18.88
N VAL A 213 2.47 5.23 -18.08
CA VAL A 213 2.64 6.52 -17.40
C VAL A 213 2.88 7.64 -18.40
N ALA A 214 3.72 7.43 -19.42
CA ALA A 214 3.99 8.44 -20.44
C ALA A 214 2.73 8.79 -21.24
N ASP A 215 1.96 7.79 -21.69
CA ASP A 215 0.72 8.01 -22.44
C ASP A 215 -0.30 8.79 -21.61
N VAL A 216 -0.51 8.40 -20.35
CA VAL A 216 -1.44 9.06 -19.45
C VAL A 216 -0.97 10.48 -19.11
N ALA A 217 0.30 10.66 -18.79
CA ALA A 217 0.85 11.99 -18.50
C ALA A 217 0.76 12.94 -19.71
N LEU A 218 0.88 12.43 -20.94
CA LEU A 218 0.81 13.22 -22.17
C LEU A 218 -0.63 13.45 -22.66
N THR A 219 -1.55 12.52 -22.41
CA THR A 219 -2.88 12.53 -23.07
C THR A 219 -4.07 12.33 -22.14
N GLY A 220 -3.85 12.08 -20.85
CA GLY A 220 -4.90 11.72 -19.88
C GLY A 220 -5.40 10.27 -20.04
N LYS A 221 -4.84 9.48 -20.96
CA LYS A 221 -5.29 8.13 -21.23
C LYS A 221 -4.20 7.21 -21.78
N THR A 222 -4.43 5.91 -21.72
CA THR A 222 -3.60 4.89 -22.39
C THR A 222 -4.49 3.79 -22.96
N ASN A 223 -3.96 3.01 -23.91
CA ASN A 223 -4.62 1.84 -24.45
C ASN A 223 -3.89 0.57 -23.98
N VAL A 224 -4.57 -0.25 -23.19
CA VAL A 224 -4.03 -1.51 -22.67
C VAL A 224 -4.70 -2.66 -23.42
N ARG A 225 -4.07 -3.12 -24.51
CA ARG A 225 -4.58 -4.23 -25.36
C ARG A 225 -6.04 -4.04 -25.82
N GLY A 226 -6.35 -2.88 -26.38
CA GLY A 226 -7.69 -2.54 -26.85
C GLY A 226 -8.57 -1.88 -25.79
N LEU A 227 -8.15 -1.88 -24.53
CA LEU A 227 -8.88 -1.25 -23.43
C LEU A 227 -8.41 0.19 -23.23
N GLU A 228 -9.30 1.16 -23.48
CA GLU A 228 -9.01 2.56 -23.17
C GLU A 228 -9.15 2.82 -21.67
N VAL A 229 -8.06 3.24 -21.03
CA VAL A 229 -8.02 3.60 -19.60
C VAL A 229 -7.76 5.11 -19.50
N LYS A 230 -8.60 5.81 -18.74
CA LYS A 230 -8.52 7.28 -18.58
C LYS A 230 -8.28 7.67 -17.14
N LEU A 231 -7.41 8.64 -16.93
CA LEU A 231 -7.30 9.40 -15.68
C LEU A 231 -7.72 10.84 -15.92
N ASP A 232 -8.46 11.41 -14.98
CA ASP A 232 -8.74 12.83 -15.03
C ASP A 232 -7.49 13.65 -14.69
N ARG A 233 -7.43 14.88 -15.20
CA ARG A 233 -6.28 15.77 -15.01
C ARG A 233 -5.95 16.05 -13.54
N GLN A 234 -6.97 16.12 -12.68
CA GLN A 234 -6.77 16.31 -11.26
C GLN A 234 -6.01 15.12 -10.66
N SER A 235 -6.38 13.88 -11.03
CA SER A 235 -5.71 12.65 -10.58
C SER A 235 -4.23 12.55 -10.98
N MET A 236 -3.75 13.39 -11.89
CA MET A 236 -2.35 13.46 -12.31
C MET A 236 -1.59 14.64 -11.70
N GLN A 237 -2.14 15.30 -10.68
CA GLN A 237 -1.48 16.37 -9.92
C GLN A 237 -0.81 15.82 -8.66
N SER A 238 0.23 16.51 -8.20
CA SER A 238 0.80 16.25 -6.88
C SER A 238 -0.15 16.76 -5.80
N PHE A 239 -0.58 15.87 -4.89
CA PHE A 239 -1.38 16.15 -3.70
C PHE A 239 -0.79 15.46 -2.47
N GLY A 240 -0.97 16.05 -1.28
CA GLY A 240 -0.60 15.40 -0.02
C GLY A 240 0.86 14.91 0.01
N GLU A 241 1.06 13.61 0.28
CA GLU A 241 2.38 12.97 0.30
C GLU A 241 3.03 12.75 -1.07
N HIS A 242 2.35 13.05 -2.18
CA HIS A 242 2.95 12.97 -3.52
C HIS A 242 4.12 13.94 -3.59
N ALA A 243 5.31 13.41 -3.29
CA ALA A 243 6.49 14.22 -3.12
C ALA A 243 6.96 14.67 -4.49
N ASP A 244 7.07 15.97 -4.63
CA ASP A 244 7.52 16.61 -5.86
C ASP A 244 8.94 16.17 -6.26
N ASN A 245 9.82 15.79 -5.34
CA ASN A 245 11.05 15.04 -5.63
C ASN A 245 11.65 14.60 -4.28
N ARG A 246 11.31 13.38 -3.84
CA ARG A 246 11.86 12.85 -2.58
C ARG A 246 13.30 12.39 -2.74
N ALA A 247 14.07 12.48 -1.68
CA ALA A 247 15.37 11.81 -1.61
C ALA A 247 15.17 10.28 -1.65
N TYR A 248 16.22 9.55 -2.01
CA TYR A 248 16.22 8.09 -1.97
C TYR A 248 15.91 7.55 -0.58
N GLY A 249 15.14 6.46 -0.54
CA GLY A 249 14.79 5.77 0.71
C GLY A 249 13.89 6.59 1.64
N GLN A 250 13.00 7.42 1.07
CA GLN A 250 11.96 8.11 1.84
C GLN A 250 10.61 7.44 1.61
N ASP A 251 9.84 7.23 2.67
CA ASP A 251 8.59 6.47 2.59
C ASP A 251 7.41 7.32 2.07
N LYS A 252 7.55 7.83 0.85
CA LYS A 252 6.52 8.62 0.16
C LYS A 252 6.30 8.12 -1.26
N GLN A 253 5.05 8.13 -1.69
CA GLN A 253 4.72 7.78 -3.06
C GLN A 253 5.11 8.92 -4.02
N ARG A 254 5.76 8.58 -5.14
CA ARG A 254 6.07 9.53 -6.23
C ARG A 254 4.86 9.75 -7.14
N LEU A 255 4.84 10.87 -7.87
CA LEU A 255 3.76 11.16 -8.81
C LEU A 255 3.70 10.12 -9.94
N ALA A 256 4.83 9.72 -10.53
CA ALA A 256 4.87 8.68 -11.57
C ALA A 256 4.33 7.34 -11.06
N GLU A 257 4.68 6.95 -9.83
CA GLU A 257 4.13 5.77 -9.14
C GLU A 257 2.61 5.90 -8.98
N ASN A 258 2.11 7.07 -8.56
CA ASN A 258 0.66 7.30 -8.42
C ASN A 258 -0.07 7.20 -9.76
N ILE A 259 0.45 7.83 -10.82
CA ILE A 259 -0.12 7.73 -12.17
C ILE A 259 -0.19 6.27 -12.60
N PHE A 260 0.89 5.51 -12.42
CA PHE A 260 0.89 4.08 -12.74
C PHE A 260 -0.18 3.32 -11.95
N ARG A 261 -0.21 3.47 -10.62
CA ARG A 261 -1.11 2.69 -9.75
C ARG A 261 -2.59 3.03 -9.96
N LEU A 262 -2.92 4.29 -10.17
CA LEU A 262 -4.27 4.70 -10.58
C LEU A 262 -4.64 4.10 -11.94
N THR A 263 -3.72 4.12 -12.91
CA THR A 263 -3.95 3.53 -14.23
C THR A 263 -4.13 2.02 -14.16
N ALA A 264 -3.32 1.33 -13.36
CA ALA A 264 -3.41 -0.11 -13.12
C ALA A 264 -4.76 -0.49 -12.48
N ALA A 265 -5.18 0.20 -11.42
CA ALA A 265 -6.50 -0.02 -10.81
C ALA A 265 -7.64 0.25 -11.80
N ASN A 266 -7.56 1.32 -12.58
CA ASN A 266 -8.59 1.63 -13.59
C ASN A 266 -8.56 0.69 -14.80
N THR A 267 -7.46 -0.04 -15.04
CA THR A 267 -7.42 -1.14 -16.01
C THR A 267 -8.36 -2.26 -15.60
N TYR A 268 -8.40 -2.60 -14.30
CA TYR A 268 -9.38 -3.57 -13.77
C TYR A 268 -10.82 -3.10 -13.98
N TYR A 269 -11.12 -1.85 -13.63
CA TYR A 269 -12.49 -1.34 -13.77
C TYR A 269 -12.94 -1.19 -15.22
N ALA A 270 -12.04 -0.79 -16.12
CA ALA A 270 -12.32 -0.80 -17.55
C ALA A 270 -12.60 -2.23 -18.05
N LEU A 271 -11.87 -3.25 -17.58
CA LEU A 271 -12.14 -4.65 -17.91
C LEU A 271 -13.53 -5.09 -17.40
N MET A 272 -13.92 -4.68 -16.18
CA MET A 272 -15.23 -5.00 -15.63
C MET A 272 -16.35 -4.39 -16.47
N ARG A 273 -16.14 -3.16 -16.97
CA ARG A 273 -17.07 -2.50 -17.90
C ARG A 273 -17.24 -3.28 -19.19
N GLN A 274 -16.14 -3.72 -19.80
CA GLN A 274 -16.17 -4.53 -21.02
C GLN A 274 -16.91 -5.88 -20.81
N GLU A 275 -16.82 -6.43 -19.60
CA GLU A 275 -17.54 -7.66 -19.21
C GLU A 275 -19.01 -7.42 -18.81
N GLY A 276 -19.51 -6.18 -18.85
CA GLY A 276 -20.88 -5.85 -18.43
C GLY A 276 -21.11 -5.94 -16.92
N LYS A 277 -20.05 -5.93 -16.12
CA LYS A 277 -20.11 -6.01 -14.66
C LYS A 277 -20.34 -4.63 -14.05
N ALA A 278 -21.12 -4.59 -12.97
CA ALA A 278 -21.54 -3.35 -12.33
C ALA A 278 -20.35 -2.54 -11.77
N GLU A 279 -19.30 -3.23 -11.32
CA GLU A 279 -18.03 -2.68 -10.85
C GLU A 279 -17.34 -1.84 -11.94
N GLY A 280 -17.65 -2.06 -13.22
CA GLY A 280 -17.12 -1.25 -14.33
C GLY A 280 -17.57 0.22 -14.33
N GLN A 281 -18.51 0.57 -13.44
CA GLN A 281 -18.94 1.94 -13.16
C GLN A 281 -18.06 2.63 -12.12
N LEU A 282 -17.07 1.95 -11.55
CA LEU A 282 -16.15 2.53 -10.57
C LEU A 282 -14.92 3.12 -11.28
N GLN A 283 -14.34 4.14 -10.68
CA GLN A 283 -13.09 4.76 -11.11
C GLN A 283 -12.25 5.08 -9.87
N TYR A 284 -10.97 4.72 -9.88
CA TYR A 284 -10.05 5.06 -8.80
C TYR A 284 -9.33 6.37 -9.15
N VAL A 285 -9.46 7.38 -8.30
CA VAL A 285 -9.01 8.75 -8.59
C VAL A 285 -8.17 9.31 -7.45
N SER A 286 -7.32 10.30 -7.77
CA SER A 286 -6.56 11.05 -6.76
C SER A 286 -7.13 12.46 -6.58
N ARG A 287 -7.21 12.89 -5.32
CA ARG A 287 -7.76 14.17 -4.88
C ARG A 287 -6.89 14.76 -3.77
N SER A 288 -7.15 16.00 -3.37
CA SER A 288 -6.38 16.71 -2.34
C SER A 288 -6.38 16.04 -0.95
N ASP A 289 -7.39 15.21 -0.67
CA ASP A 289 -7.56 14.44 0.56
C ASP A 289 -7.18 12.96 0.40
N GLY A 290 -6.55 12.58 -0.71
CA GLY A 290 -6.07 11.22 -0.96
C GLY A 290 -6.71 10.51 -2.16
N ASN A 291 -6.27 9.27 -2.36
CA ASN A 291 -6.82 8.39 -3.38
C ASN A 291 -8.12 7.75 -2.90
N ARG A 292 -9.07 7.55 -3.81
CA ARG A 292 -10.35 6.95 -3.48
C ARG A 292 -11.07 6.37 -4.69
N LEU A 293 -11.99 5.45 -4.41
CA LEU A 293 -12.93 4.96 -5.40
C LEU A 293 -14.12 5.91 -5.57
N VAL A 294 -14.53 6.17 -6.81
CA VAL A 294 -15.73 6.96 -7.13
C VAL A 294 -16.63 6.21 -8.10
N TYR A 295 -17.94 6.33 -7.93
CA TYR A 295 -18.93 5.75 -8.83
C TYR A 295 -19.31 6.74 -9.92
N LYS A 296 -19.01 6.36 -11.17
CA LYS A 296 -19.33 7.10 -12.38
C LYS A 296 -20.35 6.29 -13.18
N ARG A 297 -21.63 6.65 -12.98
CA ARG A 297 -22.77 5.96 -13.61
C ARG A 297 -22.60 5.89 -15.13
N ASP A 298 -22.71 4.68 -15.66
CA ASP A 298 -22.93 4.43 -17.07
C ASP A 298 -24.36 3.92 -17.23
N ALA A 299 -25.21 4.71 -17.91
CA ALA A 299 -26.62 4.36 -18.06
C ALA A 299 -26.85 3.06 -18.85
N SER A 300 -25.83 2.54 -19.53
CA SER A 300 -25.90 1.27 -20.27
C SER A 300 -25.66 0.02 -19.40
N LEU A 301 -25.15 0.18 -18.17
CA LEU A 301 -24.87 -0.93 -17.26
C LEU A 301 -25.98 -1.12 -16.21
N PRO A 302 -26.19 -2.34 -15.68
CA PRO A 302 -27.17 -2.59 -14.62
C PRO A 302 -26.94 -1.70 -13.41
N GLU A 303 -28.02 -1.10 -12.90
CA GLU A 303 -27.97 -0.31 -11.68
C GLU A 303 -27.87 -1.25 -10.47
N LYS A 304 -26.86 -1.02 -9.62
CA LYS A 304 -26.79 -1.61 -8.28
C LYS A 304 -26.79 -0.49 -7.25
N ALA A 305 -27.85 -0.43 -6.44
CA ALA A 305 -28.02 0.59 -5.40
C ALA A 305 -26.83 0.61 -4.41
N GLU A 306 -26.23 -0.54 -4.15
CA GLU A 306 -25.03 -0.69 -3.30
C GLU A 306 -23.82 0.10 -3.84
N LEU A 307 -23.59 0.09 -5.15
CA LEU A 307 -22.47 0.84 -5.76
C LEU A 307 -22.73 2.34 -5.76
N ALA A 308 -24.00 2.77 -5.84
CA ALA A 308 -24.35 4.18 -5.70
C ALA A 308 -24.03 4.72 -4.30
N ASN A 309 -24.02 3.87 -3.26
CA ASN A 309 -23.64 4.27 -1.91
C ASN A 309 -22.13 4.59 -1.79
N LEU A 310 -21.27 4.10 -2.69
CA LEU A 310 -19.84 4.43 -2.72
C LEU A 310 -19.57 5.91 -3.04
N ASN A 311 -20.54 6.63 -3.61
CA ASN A 311 -20.43 8.07 -3.84
C ASN A 311 -20.74 8.95 -2.62
N LYS A 312 -21.25 8.37 -1.53
CA LYS A 312 -21.55 9.15 -0.32
C LYS A 312 -20.24 9.50 0.40
N PRO A 313 -20.16 10.67 1.08
CA PRO A 313 -18.95 11.08 1.81
C PRO A 313 -18.47 10.03 2.82
N GLU A 314 -19.41 9.29 3.39
CA GLU A 314 -19.22 8.27 4.45
C GLU A 314 -18.79 6.89 3.90
N GLY A 315 -18.76 6.69 2.58
CA GLY A 315 -18.44 5.42 1.92
C GLY A 315 -17.19 5.46 1.03
N ARG A 316 -16.29 6.42 1.25
CA ARG A 316 -15.07 6.56 0.44
C ARG A 316 -14.05 5.51 0.85
N ASP A 317 -14.01 4.42 0.10
CA ASP A 317 -12.91 3.47 0.20
C ASP A 317 -11.63 4.13 -0.33
N THR A 318 -10.62 4.26 0.53
CA THR A 318 -9.26 4.71 0.16
C THR A 318 -8.52 3.61 -0.59
N SER A 319 -8.93 2.36 -0.42
CA SER A 319 -8.44 1.21 -1.17
C SER A 319 -8.96 1.22 -2.62
N PRO A 320 -8.20 0.64 -3.56
CA PRO A 320 -8.69 0.34 -4.91
C PRO A 320 -9.84 -0.67 -4.97
N GLY A 321 -10.40 -1.16 -3.85
CA GLY A 321 -11.54 -2.08 -3.81
C GLY A 321 -11.24 -3.46 -4.41
N ALA A 322 -12.12 -4.01 -5.25
CA ALA A 322 -11.90 -5.34 -5.85
C ALA A 322 -10.61 -5.43 -6.70
N ALA A 323 -10.10 -4.29 -7.19
CA ALA A 323 -8.83 -4.23 -7.91
C ALA A 323 -7.61 -4.52 -7.03
N SER A 324 -7.69 -4.36 -5.70
CA SER A 324 -6.59 -4.67 -4.76
C SER A 324 -6.60 -6.10 -4.23
N THR A 325 -7.55 -6.95 -4.67
CA THR A 325 -7.52 -8.39 -4.37
C THR A 325 -6.44 -9.09 -5.21
N MET A 326 -5.94 -10.25 -4.76
CA MET A 326 -4.98 -11.05 -5.53
C MET A 326 -5.51 -11.44 -6.91
N VAL A 327 -6.80 -11.75 -7.03
CA VAL A 327 -7.45 -11.96 -8.34
C VAL A 327 -7.46 -10.68 -9.18
N GLY A 328 -7.73 -9.53 -8.57
CA GLY A 328 -7.64 -8.22 -9.20
C GLY A 328 -6.25 -7.94 -9.78
N GLU A 329 -5.20 -8.13 -8.97
CA GLU A 329 -3.79 -7.97 -9.38
C GLU A 329 -3.43 -8.85 -10.58
N SER A 330 -3.80 -10.14 -10.53
CA SER A 330 -3.57 -11.08 -11.64
C SER A 330 -4.25 -10.63 -12.93
N ARG A 331 -5.51 -10.19 -12.85
CA ARG A 331 -6.27 -9.70 -14.01
C ARG A 331 -5.65 -8.44 -14.61
N ILE A 332 -5.16 -7.53 -13.77
CA ILE A 332 -4.45 -6.32 -14.19
C ILE A 332 -3.16 -6.71 -14.91
N LEU A 333 -2.34 -7.58 -14.33
CA LEU A 333 -1.08 -8.03 -14.94
C LEU A 333 -1.32 -8.75 -16.28
N ASN A 334 -2.31 -9.64 -16.34
CA ASN A 334 -2.67 -10.34 -17.57
C ASN A 334 -3.14 -9.36 -18.65
N GLN A 335 -3.90 -8.33 -18.27
CA GLN A 335 -4.34 -7.29 -19.21
C GLN A 335 -3.18 -6.39 -19.66
N ILE A 336 -2.24 -6.01 -18.78
CA ILE A 336 -1.11 -5.16 -19.14
C ILE A 336 -0.12 -5.90 -20.06
N THR A 337 0.19 -7.14 -19.72
CA THR A 337 1.29 -7.90 -20.36
C THR A 337 0.80 -8.81 -21.48
N GLY A 338 -0.43 -9.30 -21.39
CA GLY A 338 -0.94 -10.37 -22.25
C GLY A 338 -0.50 -11.77 -21.90
N LYS A 339 0.19 -11.95 -20.78
CA LYS A 339 0.70 -13.24 -20.31
C LYS A 339 -0.18 -13.74 -19.17
N ASP A 340 -0.11 -15.03 -18.88
CA ASP A 340 -0.73 -15.60 -17.69
C ASP A 340 0.23 -15.43 -16.49
N TYR A 341 -0.20 -14.67 -15.48
CA TYR A 341 0.55 -14.44 -14.24
C TYR A 341 0.08 -15.32 -13.07
N LYS A 342 -0.86 -16.26 -13.25
CA LYS A 342 -1.46 -17.00 -12.13
C LYS A 342 -0.45 -17.74 -11.25
N ASP A 343 0.66 -18.21 -11.82
CA ASP A 343 1.74 -18.92 -11.11
C ASP A 343 2.69 -17.98 -10.34
N ARG A 344 2.46 -16.66 -10.45
CA ARG A 344 3.20 -15.62 -9.74
C ARG A 344 2.36 -14.90 -8.70
N ILE A 345 1.07 -15.22 -8.58
CA ILE A 345 0.13 -14.59 -7.64
C ILE A 345 -0.40 -15.68 -6.71
N LEU A 346 0.05 -15.65 -5.46
CA LEU A 346 -0.18 -16.71 -4.49
C LEU A 346 -1.27 -16.34 -3.48
N VAL A 347 -2.16 -17.28 -3.18
CA VAL A 347 -3.21 -17.12 -2.15
C VAL A 347 -3.15 -18.27 -1.15
N ASN A 348 -3.29 -17.95 0.14
CA ASN A 348 -3.46 -18.99 1.15
C ASN A 348 -4.91 -19.47 1.12
N THR A 349 -5.11 -20.71 0.69
CA THR A 349 -6.43 -21.37 0.63
C THR A 349 -7.00 -21.71 2.00
N ASN A 350 -6.24 -21.46 3.07
CA ASN A 350 -6.76 -21.46 4.43
C ASN A 350 -7.63 -20.24 4.74
N THR A 351 -7.42 -19.14 4.03
CA THR A 351 -8.01 -17.84 4.37
C THR A 351 -9.01 -17.38 3.31
N GLU A 352 -8.70 -17.63 2.04
CA GLU A 352 -9.49 -17.19 0.91
C GLU A 352 -9.68 -18.31 -0.11
N PRO A 353 -10.87 -18.45 -0.73
CA PRO A 353 -11.06 -19.42 -1.79
C PRO A 353 -10.20 -19.09 -3.01
N GLU A 354 -9.57 -20.10 -3.58
CA GLU A 354 -8.78 -19.97 -4.80
C GLU A 354 -9.68 -19.80 -6.04
N ASP A 355 -9.43 -18.77 -6.84
CA ASP A 355 -9.84 -18.76 -8.25
C ASP A 355 -8.67 -19.27 -9.12
N LYS A 356 -8.67 -20.59 -9.38
CA LYS A 356 -7.63 -21.32 -10.14
C LYS A 356 -7.34 -20.75 -11.53
N LYS A 357 -8.23 -19.90 -12.06
CA LYS A 357 -8.01 -19.19 -13.31
C LYS A 357 -6.97 -18.09 -13.17
N TRP A 358 -6.88 -17.46 -12.00
CA TRP A 358 -6.13 -16.21 -11.81
C TRP A 358 -5.03 -16.32 -10.77
N VAL A 359 -5.10 -17.24 -9.82
CA VAL A 359 -4.12 -17.33 -8.72
C VAL A 359 -3.71 -18.78 -8.49
N THR A 360 -2.58 -18.97 -7.81
CA THR A 360 -2.09 -20.28 -7.35
C THR A 360 -2.30 -20.39 -5.84
N GLY A 361 -3.11 -21.37 -5.44
CA GLY A 361 -3.39 -21.68 -4.05
C GLY A 361 -2.29 -22.50 -3.36
N TYR A 362 -2.11 -22.27 -2.07
CA TYR A 362 -1.39 -23.15 -1.14
C TYR A 362 -2.16 -23.26 0.17
N ALA A 363 -2.05 -24.39 0.88
CA ALA A 363 -2.74 -24.66 2.16
C ALA A 363 -1.77 -24.95 3.30
N SER A 364 -0.48 -25.11 3.00
CA SER A 364 0.54 -25.42 4.01
C SER A 364 1.87 -24.73 3.74
N GLN A 365 2.70 -24.61 4.78
CA GLN A 365 4.08 -24.12 4.68
C GLN A 365 4.88 -24.91 3.64
N LYS A 366 4.71 -26.23 3.58
CA LYS A 366 5.44 -27.11 2.65
C LYS A 366 5.07 -26.84 1.19
N GLU A 367 3.77 -26.63 0.92
CA GLU A 367 3.29 -26.29 -0.43
C GLU A 367 3.78 -24.92 -0.86
N LEU A 368 3.70 -23.92 0.02
CA LEU A 368 4.25 -22.58 -0.25
C LEU A 368 5.74 -22.66 -0.58
N ASP A 369 6.52 -23.38 0.23
CA ASP A 369 7.96 -23.53 0.03
C ASP A 369 8.30 -24.22 -1.29
N GLU A 370 7.55 -25.25 -1.67
CA GLU A 370 7.74 -25.95 -2.95
C GLU A 370 7.39 -25.05 -4.14
N ILE A 371 6.31 -24.27 -4.07
CA ILE A 371 5.94 -23.29 -5.11
C ILE A 371 7.05 -22.24 -5.26
N VAL A 372 7.52 -21.66 -4.16
CA VAL A 372 8.57 -20.63 -4.19
C VAL A 372 9.89 -21.21 -4.73
N LYS A 373 10.23 -22.45 -4.34
CA LYS A 373 11.40 -23.16 -4.85
C LYS A 373 11.32 -23.38 -6.36
N GLN A 374 10.20 -23.91 -6.86
CA GLN A 374 9.99 -24.13 -8.29
C GLN A 374 10.04 -22.81 -9.08
N ALA A 375 9.44 -21.75 -8.56
CA ALA A 375 9.50 -20.43 -9.17
C ALA A 375 10.94 -19.88 -9.25
N LYS A 376 11.75 -20.08 -8.20
CA LYS A 376 13.17 -19.71 -8.19
C LYS A 376 13.95 -20.46 -9.27
N GLU A 377 13.80 -21.79 -9.31
CA GLU A 377 14.46 -22.65 -10.29
C GLU A 377 14.06 -22.30 -11.73
N ALA A 378 12.79 -21.92 -11.95
CA ALA A 378 12.28 -21.48 -13.24
C ALA A 378 12.59 -20.01 -13.58
N GLY A 379 13.23 -19.25 -12.70
CA GLY A 379 13.52 -17.83 -12.90
C GLY A 379 12.28 -16.93 -12.93
N LYS A 380 11.18 -17.34 -12.28
CA LYS A 380 9.88 -16.65 -12.23
C LYS A 380 9.71 -15.69 -11.04
N LEU A 381 10.72 -15.55 -10.18
CA LEU A 381 10.69 -14.57 -9.10
C LEU A 381 10.76 -13.13 -9.63
N PRO A 382 10.13 -12.14 -8.96
CA PRO A 382 9.41 -12.28 -7.69
C PRO A 382 7.99 -12.88 -7.83
N LEU A 383 7.39 -13.29 -6.69
CA LEU A 383 5.99 -13.74 -6.56
C LEU A 383 5.23 -12.77 -5.66
N ALA A 384 3.97 -12.47 -5.98
CA ALA A 384 3.05 -11.75 -5.11
C ALA A 384 2.36 -12.70 -4.13
N VAL A 385 2.17 -12.26 -2.89
CA VAL A 385 1.48 -13.01 -1.85
C VAL A 385 0.74 -12.07 -0.91
N GLY A 386 -0.51 -12.42 -0.60
CA GLY A 386 -1.30 -11.74 0.42
C GLY A 386 -0.87 -12.16 1.83
N VAL A 387 -0.73 -11.18 2.73
CA VAL A 387 -0.38 -11.39 4.14
C VAL A 387 -1.28 -10.56 5.05
N TYR A 388 -1.33 -10.90 6.33
CA TYR A 388 -1.94 -10.08 7.37
C TYR A 388 -0.86 -9.34 8.14
N THR A 389 -0.79 -8.03 7.98
CA THR A 389 0.30 -7.17 8.50
C THR A 389 0.32 -7.07 10.02
N GLY A 390 -0.79 -7.45 10.67
CA GLY A 390 -0.85 -7.60 12.13
C GLY A 390 0.06 -8.69 12.71
N ASN A 391 0.58 -9.60 11.88
CA ASN A 391 1.46 -10.67 12.35
C ASN A 391 2.81 -10.13 12.85
N ALA A 392 3.39 -10.81 13.85
CA ALA A 392 4.54 -10.32 14.60
C ALA A 392 5.77 -10.02 13.73
N ILE A 393 5.96 -10.73 12.61
CA ILE A 393 7.09 -10.51 11.71
C ILE A 393 7.11 -9.13 11.04
N PHE A 394 5.98 -8.42 11.03
CA PHE A 394 5.82 -7.09 10.45
C PHE A 394 5.70 -5.98 11.50
N GLN A 395 5.78 -6.32 12.79
CA GLN A 395 5.52 -5.39 13.88
C GLN A 395 6.81 -5.10 14.64
N SER A 396 7.08 -3.81 14.88
CA SER A 396 8.17 -3.36 15.74
C SER A 396 7.62 -2.92 17.10
N GLY A 397 7.11 -3.86 17.90
CA GLY A 397 6.55 -3.57 19.23
C GLY A 397 5.17 -4.18 19.47
N ASN A 398 4.50 -3.71 20.52
CA ASN A 398 3.14 -4.15 20.81
C ASN A 398 2.16 -3.34 19.97
N THR A 399 1.36 -4.03 19.15
CA THR A 399 0.42 -3.37 18.24
C THR A 399 -0.57 -2.47 19.00
N PHE A 400 -0.91 -2.79 20.25
CA PHE A 400 -1.86 -2.00 21.05
C PHE A 400 -1.28 -0.67 21.57
N ASP A 401 0.02 -0.42 21.43
CA ASP A 401 0.64 0.86 21.81
C ASP A 401 0.00 2.05 21.07
N VAL A 402 -0.60 1.81 19.89
CA VAL A 402 -1.34 2.81 19.11
C VAL A 402 -2.63 3.31 19.81
N LEU A 403 -3.11 2.59 20.84
CA LEU A 403 -4.22 3.04 21.69
C LEU A 403 -3.79 4.18 22.61
N ASP A 404 -2.49 4.35 22.83
CA ASP A 404 -1.95 5.40 23.65
C ASP A 404 -2.23 6.76 22.97
N GLY A 405 -2.94 7.63 23.68
CA GLY A 405 -3.35 8.95 23.17
C GLY A 405 -4.67 8.98 22.39
N LYS A 406 -5.34 7.85 22.12
CA LYS A 406 -6.65 7.83 21.42
C LYS A 406 -7.82 7.73 22.40
N SER A 407 -8.76 8.67 22.43
CA SER A 407 -9.87 8.63 23.40
C SER A 407 -11.23 8.26 22.81
N ASP A 408 -11.39 8.24 21.49
CA ASP A 408 -12.68 8.00 20.87
C ASP A 408 -12.90 6.52 20.48
N LYS A 409 -14.12 6.03 20.72
CA LYS A 409 -14.48 4.61 20.52
C LYS A 409 -14.52 4.19 19.05
N GLN A 410 -14.88 5.10 18.16
CA GLN A 410 -14.96 4.84 16.72
C GLN A 410 -13.56 4.54 16.16
N THR A 411 -12.54 5.31 16.60
CA THR A 411 -11.14 5.07 16.28
C THR A 411 -10.68 3.70 16.75
N ILE A 412 -11.11 3.20 17.92
CA ILE A 412 -10.67 1.88 18.41
C ILE A 412 -11.11 0.74 17.48
N SER A 413 -12.37 0.76 17.00
CA SER A 413 -12.86 -0.29 16.10
C SER A 413 -12.20 -0.22 14.73
N GLU A 414 -12.06 0.98 14.16
CA GLU A 414 -11.38 1.18 12.87
C GLU A 414 -9.91 0.76 12.96
N LEU A 415 -9.24 1.14 14.05
CA LEU A 415 -7.86 0.80 14.33
C LEU A 415 -7.69 -0.71 14.52
N PHE A 416 -8.60 -1.40 15.23
CA PHE A 416 -8.54 -2.85 15.38
C PHE A 416 -8.66 -3.58 14.04
N SER A 417 -9.57 -3.14 13.18
CA SER A 417 -9.68 -3.67 11.82
C SER A 417 -8.37 -3.47 11.05
N ARG A 418 -7.74 -2.29 11.14
CA ARG A 418 -6.45 -2.03 10.50
C ARG A 418 -5.28 -2.80 11.12
N MET A 419 -5.32 -3.08 12.42
CA MET A 419 -4.26 -3.80 13.11
C MET A 419 -4.19 -5.27 12.69
N PHE A 420 -5.34 -5.90 12.46
CA PHE A 420 -5.41 -7.36 12.42
C PHE A 420 -6.15 -7.95 11.22
N MET A 421 -6.94 -7.15 10.52
CA MET A 421 -7.62 -7.54 9.28
C MET A 421 -7.02 -6.88 8.05
N ASP A 422 -6.01 -6.02 8.22
CA ASP A 422 -5.34 -5.39 7.10
C ASP A 422 -4.55 -6.45 6.33
N THR A 423 -5.13 -6.83 5.19
CA THR A 423 -4.49 -7.68 4.20
C THR A 423 -3.62 -6.83 3.31
N HIS A 424 -2.40 -7.28 3.10
CA HIS A 424 -1.42 -6.54 2.31
C HIS A 424 -0.75 -7.44 1.30
N SER A 425 -0.43 -6.88 0.15
CA SER A 425 0.25 -7.60 -0.93
C SER A 425 1.76 -7.33 -0.86
N LEU A 426 2.57 -8.40 -0.83
CA LEU A 426 4.03 -8.33 -0.73
C LEU A 426 4.69 -9.13 -1.85
N LEU A 427 6.00 -8.91 -2.07
CA LEU A 427 6.80 -9.71 -3.00
C LEU A 427 7.78 -10.63 -2.29
N ILE A 428 7.74 -11.91 -2.63
CA ILE A 428 8.83 -12.86 -2.39
C ILE A 428 9.85 -12.69 -3.50
N GLN A 429 11.03 -12.14 -3.18
CA GLN A 429 12.08 -11.86 -4.16
C GLN A 429 13.09 -12.99 -4.33
N ASP A 430 13.34 -13.74 -3.26
CA ASP A 430 14.30 -14.82 -3.25
C ASP A 430 13.93 -15.86 -2.18
N ARG A 431 14.46 -17.07 -2.35
CA ARG A 431 14.37 -18.18 -1.39
C ARG A 431 15.75 -18.71 -1.10
N ARG A 432 16.16 -18.71 0.17
CA ARG A 432 17.47 -19.18 0.64
C ARG A 432 17.29 -20.36 1.58
N ASN A 433 18.34 -21.17 1.73
CA ASN A 433 18.38 -22.26 2.70
C ASN A 433 19.50 -21.95 3.69
N ASP A 434 19.18 -21.13 4.69
CA ASP A 434 20.16 -20.69 5.68
C ASP A 434 20.07 -21.64 6.89
N PHE A 435 21.20 -22.23 7.27
CA PHE A 435 21.28 -23.24 8.35
C PHE A 435 20.34 -24.45 8.17
N GLY A 436 20.02 -24.82 6.92
CA GLY A 436 19.14 -25.95 6.61
C GLY A 436 17.65 -25.65 6.69
N PHE A 437 17.26 -24.40 6.93
CA PHE A 437 15.85 -23.98 6.94
C PHE A 437 15.56 -22.99 5.80
N PRO A 438 14.42 -23.12 5.12
CA PRO A 438 14.04 -22.16 4.10
C PRO A 438 13.73 -20.78 4.71
N GLN A 439 14.28 -19.74 4.09
CA GLN A 439 14.00 -18.34 4.37
C GLN A 439 13.60 -17.62 3.08
N TYR A 440 12.74 -16.61 3.20
CA TYR A 440 12.29 -15.81 2.06
C TYR A 440 12.78 -14.40 2.18
N GLN A 441 13.31 -13.84 1.09
CA GLN A 441 13.56 -12.39 1.04
C GLN A 441 12.27 -11.70 0.64
N ILE A 442 11.66 -11.00 1.58
CA ILE A 442 10.39 -10.32 1.40
C ILE A 442 10.63 -8.84 1.19
N LYS A 443 10.08 -8.35 0.09
CA LYS A 443 10.08 -6.94 -0.22
C LYS A 443 8.69 -6.37 -0.11
N ASN A 444 8.55 -5.40 0.77
CA ASN A 444 7.27 -4.75 0.98
C ASN A 444 7.07 -3.55 0.05
N THR A 445 6.04 -2.77 0.40
CA THR A 445 5.63 -1.57 -0.30
C THR A 445 5.73 -0.34 0.61
N TRP A 446 6.45 -0.42 1.73
CA TRP A 446 6.58 0.69 2.69
C TRP A 446 7.91 1.42 2.61
N GLY A 447 8.88 0.94 1.82
CA GLY A 447 10.21 1.52 1.71
C GLY A 447 11.30 0.46 1.81
N LEU A 448 12.57 0.88 1.79
CA LEU A 448 13.72 -0.03 1.68
C LEU A 448 14.11 -0.67 3.02
N GLU A 449 14.08 0.15 4.05
CA GLU A 449 14.33 -0.14 5.46
C GLU A 449 13.40 -1.20 6.04
N ASN A 450 12.27 -1.44 5.39
CA ASN A 450 11.23 -2.33 5.87
C ASN A 450 11.34 -3.77 5.32
N ASN A 451 12.29 -4.05 4.42
CA ASN A 451 12.47 -5.39 3.87
C ASN A 451 12.93 -6.39 4.95
N ILE A 452 12.36 -7.59 4.94
CA ILE A 452 12.63 -8.62 5.95
C ILE A 452 13.04 -9.95 5.30
N SER A 453 13.72 -10.81 6.06
CA SER A 453 14.09 -12.18 5.64
C SER A 453 13.62 -13.24 6.64
N PRO A 454 12.30 -13.43 6.82
CA PRO A 454 11.75 -14.37 7.79
C PRO A 454 12.01 -15.82 7.41
N ALA A 455 11.98 -16.71 8.41
CA ALA A 455 11.87 -18.14 8.16
C ALA A 455 10.54 -18.47 7.46
N ALA A 456 10.55 -19.47 6.59
CA ALA A 456 9.36 -19.85 5.80
C ALA A 456 8.14 -20.19 6.67
N LYS A 457 8.37 -20.77 7.86
CA LYS A 457 7.32 -21.07 8.83
C LYS A 457 6.63 -19.79 9.32
N ASP A 458 7.42 -18.81 9.76
CA ASP A 458 6.89 -17.56 10.31
C ASP A 458 6.20 -16.74 9.21
N PHE A 459 6.76 -16.76 8.00
CA PHE A 459 6.12 -16.13 6.85
C PHE A 459 4.82 -16.80 6.45
N PHE A 460 4.76 -18.14 6.43
CA PHE A 460 3.52 -18.87 6.16
C PHE A 460 2.44 -18.51 7.19
N SER A 461 2.77 -18.49 8.50
CA SER A 461 1.82 -18.05 9.52
C SER A 461 1.34 -16.62 9.29
N ALA A 462 2.18 -15.75 8.74
CA ALA A 462 1.77 -14.38 8.41
C ALA A 462 0.82 -14.25 7.22
N THR A 463 0.61 -15.32 6.45
CA THR A 463 -0.42 -15.40 5.41
C THR A 463 -1.78 -15.80 5.96
N GLU A 464 -1.87 -16.06 7.27
CA GLU A 464 -3.10 -16.35 8.00
C GLU A 464 -3.50 -15.15 8.88
N PRO A 465 -4.82 -14.96 9.15
CA PRO A 465 -5.29 -14.00 10.11
C PRO A 465 -4.59 -14.19 11.46
N VAL A 466 -4.27 -13.08 12.12
CA VAL A 466 -3.67 -13.13 13.47
C VAL A 466 -4.61 -13.90 14.40
N LYS A 467 -4.07 -14.80 15.21
CA LYS A 467 -4.88 -15.62 16.11
C LYS A 467 -5.50 -14.75 17.21
N SER A 468 -6.75 -15.01 17.56
CA SER A 468 -7.43 -14.31 18.66
C SER A 468 -6.69 -14.50 20.00
N SER A 469 -6.10 -15.68 20.23
CA SER A 469 -5.29 -15.94 21.43
C SER A 469 -4.01 -15.10 21.46
N GLU A 470 -3.38 -14.89 20.30
CA GLU A 470 -2.20 -14.03 20.16
C GLU A 470 -2.56 -12.56 20.39
N MET A 471 -3.68 -12.08 19.84
CA MET A 471 -4.18 -10.73 20.13
C MET A 471 -4.47 -10.53 21.61
N ALA A 472 -5.14 -11.50 22.25
CA ALA A 472 -5.44 -11.43 23.67
C ALA A 472 -4.15 -11.36 24.50
N GLN A 473 -3.12 -12.13 24.13
CA GLN A 473 -1.82 -12.05 24.79
C GLN A 473 -1.16 -10.69 24.60
N ARG A 474 -1.15 -10.14 23.38
CA ARG A 474 -0.62 -8.78 23.15
C ARG A 474 -1.38 -7.72 23.95
N LEU A 475 -2.69 -7.87 24.11
CA LEU A 475 -3.48 -6.96 24.94
C LEU A 475 -3.13 -7.10 26.43
N VAL A 476 -2.86 -8.33 26.91
CA VAL A 476 -2.35 -8.57 28.27
C VAL A 476 -1.02 -7.86 28.47
N ASP A 477 -0.10 -8.01 27.53
CA ASP A 477 1.22 -7.40 27.60
C ASP A 477 1.11 -5.87 27.61
N TRP A 478 0.31 -5.27 26.72
CA TRP A 478 0.07 -3.82 26.69
C TRP A 478 -0.49 -3.33 28.03
N SER A 479 -1.52 -4.01 28.53
CA SER A 479 -2.16 -3.69 29.82
C SER A 479 -1.16 -3.70 30.98
N ALA A 480 -0.23 -4.65 31.00
CA ALA A 480 0.81 -4.77 32.03
C ALA A 480 1.84 -3.63 32.00
N TYR A 481 2.10 -3.03 30.83
CA TYR A 481 3.03 -1.90 30.67
C TYR A 481 2.40 -0.53 30.98
N GLN A 482 1.08 -0.43 31.15
CA GLN A 482 0.41 0.83 31.39
C GLN A 482 0.62 1.33 32.83
N VAL A 483 1.39 2.40 32.97
CA VAL A 483 1.74 3.03 34.26
C VAL A 483 0.55 3.71 34.92
N LYS A 484 -0.38 4.27 34.12
CA LYS A 484 -1.54 5.02 34.62
C LYS A 484 -2.84 4.34 34.20
N GLN A 485 -3.45 3.65 35.16
CA GLN A 485 -4.74 2.97 34.96
C GLN A 485 -5.90 3.87 35.39
N ASP A 486 -6.14 4.93 34.61
CA ASP A 486 -7.28 5.85 34.83
C ASP A 486 -8.54 5.41 34.07
N LYS A 487 -9.61 6.20 34.19
CA LYS A 487 -10.89 5.92 33.52
C LYS A 487 -10.73 5.73 32.01
N THR A 488 -9.92 6.58 31.35
CA THR A 488 -9.71 6.51 29.90
C THR A 488 -8.97 5.24 29.51
N TYR A 489 -7.98 4.83 30.30
CA TYR A 489 -7.33 3.52 30.12
C TYR A 489 -8.33 2.36 30.18
N TYR A 490 -9.20 2.31 31.20
CA TYR A 490 -10.18 1.21 31.34
C TYR A 490 -11.24 1.21 30.23
N GLU A 491 -11.62 2.39 29.72
CA GLU A 491 -12.49 2.49 28.55
C GLU A 491 -11.82 1.91 27.29
N ARG A 492 -10.54 2.21 27.06
CA ARG A 492 -9.75 1.62 25.96
C ARG A 492 -9.58 0.12 26.12
N LEU A 493 -9.17 -0.33 27.31
CA LEU A 493 -8.97 -1.75 27.62
C LEU A 493 -10.26 -2.53 27.37
N THR A 494 -11.42 -2.01 27.82
CA THR A 494 -12.69 -2.68 27.56
C THR A 494 -13.03 -2.71 26.07
N GLY A 495 -12.85 -1.60 25.35
CA GLY A 495 -13.04 -1.56 23.90
C GLY A 495 -12.18 -2.60 23.18
N ALA A 496 -10.91 -2.73 23.56
CA ALA A 496 -9.99 -3.72 23.02
C ALA A 496 -10.39 -5.16 23.38
N ILE A 497 -10.81 -5.44 24.63
CA ILE A 497 -11.30 -6.77 25.05
C ILE A 497 -12.48 -7.19 24.16
N VAL A 498 -13.45 -6.30 23.97
CA VAL A 498 -14.63 -6.57 23.15
C VAL A 498 -14.23 -6.80 21.68
N ALA A 499 -13.33 -5.98 21.14
CA ALA A 499 -12.87 -6.11 19.77
C ALA A 499 -12.16 -7.46 19.52
N VAL A 500 -11.25 -7.89 20.42
CA VAL A 500 -10.58 -9.19 20.33
C VAL A 500 -11.56 -10.35 20.42
N GLY A 501 -12.53 -10.29 21.35
CA GLY A 501 -13.51 -11.37 21.51
C GLY A 501 -14.45 -11.51 20.31
N LEU A 502 -14.99 -10.40 19.80
CA LEU A 502 -15.82 -10.41 18.58
C LEU A 502 -15.05 -10.87 17.34
N TYR A 503 -13.75 -10.56 17.29
CA TYR A 503 -12.88 -11.03 16.22
C TYR A 503 -12.70 -12.55 16.24
N GLY A 504 -12.48 -13.15 17.42
CA GLY A 504 -12.41 -14.62 17.57
C GLY A 504 -13.69 -15.32 17.09
N GLU A 505 -14.86 -14.75 17.40
CA GLU A 505 -16.14 -15.26 16.88
C GLU A 505 -16.22 -15.14 15.35
N ARG A 506 -15.78 -14.01 14.79
CA ARG A 506 -15.77 -13.81 13.34
C ARG A 506 -14.87 -14.83 12.64
N GLN A 507 -13.69 -15.14 13.18
CA GLN A 507 -12.80 -16.16 12.60
C GLN A 507 -13.48 -17.53 12.58
N PHE A 508 -14.21 -17.89 13.63
CA PHE A 508 -15.00 -19.11 13.68
C PHE A 508 -16.08 -19.13 12.59
N ASP A 509 -16.82 -18.03 12.41
CA ASP A 509 -17.87 -17.90 11.39
C ASP A 509 -17.33 -18.03 9.95
N HIS A 510 -16.07 -17.64 9.71
CA HIS A 510 -15.44 -17.66 8.38
C HIS A 510 -14.66 -18.97 8.10
N ALA A 511 -14.50 -19.85 9.09
CA ALA A 511 -13.83 -21.12 8.90
C ALA A 511 -14.63 -22.03 7.94
N GLN A 512 -13.99 -22.47 6.86
CA GLN A 512 -14.64 -23.14 5.74
C GLN A 512 -14.95 -24.63 5.99
N ASP A 513 -14.20 -25.28 6.86
CA ASP A 513 -14.32 -26.71 7.18
C ASP A 513 -14.33 -26.97 8.69
N ASP A 514 -14.70 -28.20 9.07
CA ASP A 514 -14.91 -28.57 10.48
C ASP A 514 -13.60 -28.58 11.29
N ASP A 515 -12.47 -28.93 10.68
CA ASP A 515 -11.16 -28.94 11.34
C ASP A 515 -10.73 -27.51 11.67
N ARG A 516 -10.91 -26.59 10.73
CA ARG A 516 -10.64 -25.16 10.92
C ARG A 516 -11.58 -24.54 11.94
N LYS A 517 -12.87 -24.91 11.93
CA LYS A 517 -13.82 -24.48 12.96
C LYS A 517 -13.39 -24.95 14.34
N ALA A 518 -12.93 -26.19 14.47
CA ALA A 518 -12.43 -26.72 15.74
C ALA A 518 -11.16 -25.99 16.21
N ALA A 519 -10.24 -25.68 15.29
CA ALA A 519 -9.04 -24.90 15.58
C ALA A 519 -9.37 -23.47 16.01
N ALA A 520 -10.25 -22.78 15.28
CA ALA A 520 -10.71 -21.43 15.60
C ALA A 520 -11.46 -21.38 16.94
N LEU A 521 -12.29 -22.39 17.24
CA LEU A 521 -12.98 -22.51 18.53
C LEU A 521 -11.98 -22.71 19.69
N THR A 522 -10.95 -23.54 19.48
CA THR A 522 -9.90 -23.75 20.48
C THR A 522 -9.11 -22.47 20.74
N ASP A 523 -8.76 -21.75 19.68
CA ASP A 523 -8.06 -20.48 19.74
C ASP A 523 -8.89 -19.40 20.46
N ALA A 524 -10.18 -19.28 20.11
CA ALA A 524 -11.11 -18.37 20.75
C ALA A 524 -11.30 -18.69 22.24
N ALA A 525 -11.39 -19.98 22.61
CA ALA A 525 -11.48 -20.40 24.00
C ALA A 525 -10.21 -20.07 24.80
N GLN A 526 -9.03 -20.08 24.16
CA GLN A 526 -7.80 -19.62 24.78
C GLN A 526 -7.78 -18.10 24.93
N ALA A 527 -8.22 -17.36 23.91
CA ALA A 527 -8.37 -15.91 23.99
C ALA A 527 -9.32 -15.50 25.13
N ASP A 528 -10.50 -16.12 25.22
CA ASP A 528 -11.52 -15.86 26.24
C ASP A 528 -10.97 -16.02 27.67
N LYS A 529 -10.06 -16.97 27.91
CA LYS A 529 -9.41 -17.12 29.22
C LYS A 529 -8.55 -15.89 29.57
N SER A 530 -7.72 -15.42 28.64
CA SER A 530 -6.88 -14.23 28.84
C SER A 530 -7.72 -12.96 28.96
N LEU A 531 -8.74 -12.82 28.12
CA LEU A 531 -9.67 -11.69 28.15
C LEU A 531 -10.49 -11.66 29.43
N ALA A 532 -10.91 -12.80 29.98
CA ALA A 532 -11.62 -12.88 31.25
C ALA A 532 -10.76 -12.42 32.43
N LEU A 533 -9.47 -12.77 32.42
CA LEU A 533 -8.52 -12.30 33.44
C LEU A 533 -8.34 -10.78 33.36
N LEU A 534 -8.19 -10.22 32.15
CA LEU A 534 -8.13 -8.77 31.95
C LEU A 534 -9.44 -8.07 32.35
N TYR A 535 -10.59 -8.62 31.97
CA TYR A 535 -11.87 -7.99 32.28
C TYR A 535 -12.13 -7.88 33.78
N ARG A 536 -11.58 -8.81 34.59
CA ARG A 536 -11.64 -8.75 36.06
C ARG A 536 -10.84 -7.61 36.66
N THR A 537 -9.83 -7.06 35.97
CA THR A 537 -9.08 -5.89 36.44
C THR A 537 -9.84 -4.58 36.19
N VAL A 538 -10.88 -4.60 35.34
CA VAL A 538 -11.70 -3.42 35.05
C VAL A 538 -12.55 -3.04 36.27
N PRO A 539 -12.52 -1.77 36.74
CA PRO A 539 -13.31 -1.29 37.86
C PRO A 539 -14.80 -1.59 37.67
N LYS A 540 -15.47 -1.89 38.79
CA LYS A 540 -16.88 -2.27 38.78
C LYS A 540 -17.75 -1.18 38.14
N GLU A 541 -17.45 0.08 38.39
CA GLU A 541 -18.18 1.23 37.88
C GLU A 541 -18.12 1.30 36.34
N THR A 542 -16.96 0.98 35.78
CA THR A 542 -16.78 0.89 34.31
C THR A 542 -17.56 -0.29 33.77
N ARG A 543 -17.46 -1.48 34.40
CA ARG A 543 -18.23 -2.67 33.99
C ARG A 543 -19.74 -2.45 34.04
N ASP A 544 -20.25 -1.83 35.10
CA ASP A 544 -21.66 -1.50 35.26
C ASP A 544 -22.14 -0.47 34.22
N SER A 545 -21.29 0.51 33.86
CA SER A 545 -21.57 1.48 32.81
C SER A 545 -21.73 0.82 31.43
N ILE A 546 -20.87 -0.15 31.12
CA ILE A 546 -20.96 -0.94 29.89
C ILE A 546 -22.21 -1.81 29.88
N LYS A 547 -22.52 -2.47 31.01
CA LYS A 547 -23.75 -3.26 31.15
C LYS A 547 -24.98 -2.41 30.87
N LYS A 548 -25.05 -1.21 31.45
CA LYS A 548 -26.16 -0.29 31.23
C LYS A 548 -26.30 0.06 29.75
N LEU A 549 -25.19 0.34 29.07
CA LEU A 549 -25.17 0.63 27.63
C LEU A 549 -25.69 -0.54 26.78
N LEU A 550 -25.25 -1.77 27.08
CA LEU A 550 -25.65 -2.97 26.33
C LEU A 550 -27.11 -3.39 26.60
N SER A 551 -27.61 -3.17 27.82
CA SER A 551 -29.01 -3.45 28.18
C SER A 551 -30.02 -2.44 27.62
N SER A 552 -29.55 -1.31 27.10
CA SER A 552 -30.42 -0.27 26.54
C SER A 552 -30.80 -0.64 25.10
N PRO A 553 -32.09 -0.87 24.79
CA PRO A 553 -32.53 -1.31 23.47
C PRO A 553 -32.14 -0.27 22.41
N SER A 554 -31.60 -0.72 21.27
CA SER A 554 -31.48 0.12 20.08
C SER A 554 -32.73 0.01 19.21
N LYS A 555 -33.07 1.12 18.54
CA LYS A 555 -34.07 1.13 17.46
C LYS A 555 -33.49 0.62 16.15
N ASP A 556 -32.16 0.59 16.04
CA ASP A 556 -31.43 0.02 14.91
C ASP A 556 -31.20 -1.48 15.18
N SER A 557 -31.72 -2.33 14.29
CA SER A 557 -31.60 -3.78 14.42
C SER A 557 -30.15 -4.27 14.31
N GLU A 558 -29.31 -3.57 13.54
CA GLU A 558 -27.89 -3.93 13.41
C GLU A 558 -27.14 -3.59 14.70
N GLU A 559 -27.39 -2.41 15.26
CA GLU A 559 -26.83 -2.02 16.55
C GLU A 559 -27.28 -2.97 17.67
N GLN A 560 -28.54 -3.38 17.67
CA GLN A 560 -29.05 -4.35 18.65
C GLN A 560 -28.36 -5.71 18.52
N ALA A 561 -28.19 -6.23 17.30
CA ALA A 561 -27.48 -7.48 17.07
C ALA A 561 -26.02 -7.43 17.56
N VAL A 562 -25.34 -6.29 17.37
CA VAL A 562 -23.98 -6.07 17.92
C VAL A 562 -24.00 -6.07 19.44
N LYS A 563 -24.97 -5.39 20.08
CA LYS A 563 -25.11 -5.40 21.56
C LYS A 563 -25.36 -6.79 22.11
N ASP A 564 -26.14 -7.61 21.43
CA ASP A 564 -26.44 -8.98 21.84
C ASP A 564 -25.17 -9.85 21.77
N LYS A 565 -24.37 -9.73 20.70
CA LYS A 565 -23.06 -10.42 20.60
C LYS A 565 -22.11 -10.00 21.71
N ILE A 566 -21.98 -8.69 21.98
CA ILE A 566 -21.13 -8.20 23.06
C ILE A 566 -21.61 -8.72 24.42
N SER A 567 -22.93 -8.76 24.64
CA SER A 567 -23.51 -9.29 25.89
C SER A 567 -23.19 -10.78 26.07
N GLY A 568 -23.32 -11.57 25.00
CA GLY A 568 -22.94 -12.98 24.99
C GLY A 568 -21.45 -13.19 25.29
N LEU A 569 -20.57 -12.41 24.67
CA LEU A 569 -19.14 -12.42 24.96
C LEU A 569 -18.85 -12.11 26.43
N LEU A 570 -19.40 -11.02 26.98
CA LEU A 570 -19.15 -10.65 28.37
C LEU A 570 -19.61 -11.72 29.36
N LEU A 571 -20.75 -12.38 29.10
CA LEU A 571 -21.21 -13.54 29.89
C LEU A 571 -20.17 -14.68 29.88
N ARG A 572 -19.57 -15.00 28.73
CA ARG A 572 -18.49 -16.01 28.66
C ARG A 572 -17.25 -15.61 29.45
N LEU A 573 -16.95 -14.31 29.54
CA LEU A 573 -15.81 -13.79 30.30
C LEU A 573 -16.03 -13.79 31.82
N GLY A 574 -17.13 -14.36 32.30
CA GLY A 574 -17.45 -14.47 33.73
C GLY A 574 -18.12 -13.22 34.31
N TYR A 575 -18.88 -12.52 33.46
CA TYR A 575 -19.87 -11.53 33.89
C TYR A 575 -21.00 -12.17 34.70
#